data_AF-A0A2E4EIT9-F1
#
_entry.id   AF-A0A2E4EIT9-F1
#
_cell.length_a   1.000
_cell.length_b   1.000
_cell.length_c   1.000
_cell.angle_alpha   90.00
_cell.angle_beta   90.00
_cell.angle_gamma   90.00
#
_symmetry.space_group_name_H-M   'P 1'
#
loop_
_entity.id
_entity.type
_entity.pdbx_description
1 polymer ?
#
loop_
_entity_poly.entity_id
_entity_poly.type
_entity_poly.pdbx_seq_one_letter_code
_entity_poly.pdbx_strand_id
1 'polypeptide(L)'
;MHILIVHKAFEEQPTLVAEFDASFTTDVEEALDSAYIATQNMMGSWSMGKQFEDGTPNQDFDERIKVHAPLHIQDGKTYGLRSTSMGDAAVVFPADGGVEVWNCEMIGWKRV
;
A
#
# COMPACT_ATOMS: atom_id res chain seq x y z
N MET A 1 -4.65 -3.13 -14.50
CA MET A 1 -4.69 -3.94 -13.26
C MET A 1 -4.72 -2.98 -12.08
N HIS A 2 -5.33 -3.36 -10.97
CA HIS A 2 -5.22 -2.62 -9.72
C HIS A 2 -5.03 -3.60 -8.56
N ILE A 3 -4.47 -3.10 -7.46
CA ILE A 3 -4.15 -3.90 -6.28
C ILE A 3 -4.77 -3.23 -5.07
N LEU A 4 -5.51 -4.00 -4.27
CA LEU A 4 -5.93 -3.57 -2.95
C LEU A 4 -4.89 -4.03 -1.92
N ILE A 5 -4.40 -3.10 -1.11
CA ILE A 5 -3.45 -3.36 -0.04
C ILE A 5 -4.20 -3.54 1.27
N VAL A 6 -3.95 -4.66 1.93
CA VAL A 6 -4.64 -5.07 3.16
C VAL A 6 -3.63 -5.26 4.27
N HIS A 7 -3.70 -4.38 5.26
CA HIS A 7 -2.96 -4.53 6.51
C HIS A 7 -3.60 -5.64 7.35
N LYS A 8 -2.84 -6.69 7.61
CA LYS A 8 -3.28 -7.88 8.34
C LYS A 8 -2.25 -8.39 9.34
N ALA A 9 -0.95 -8.13 9.11
CA ALA A 9 0.13 -8.74 9.88
C ALA A 9 0.04 -8.49 11.39
N PHE A 10 -0.39 -7.30 11.79
CA PHE A 10 -0.41 -6.85 13.19
C PHE A 10 -1.80 -6.46 13.68
N GLU A 11 -2.81 -6.54 12.81
CA GLU A 11 -4.17 -6.10 13.12
C GLU A 11 -5.00 -7.30 13.60
N GLU A 12 -5.92 -7.08 14.53
CA GLU A 12 -6.87 -8.13 14.94
C GLU A 12 -7.75 -8.59 13.78
N GLN A 13 -8.09 -7.66 12.88
CA GLN A 13 -8.86 -7.91 11.67
C GLN A 13 -8.17 -7.27 10.46
N PRO A 14 -8.18 -7.95 9.29
CA PRO A 14 -7.63 -7.37 8.06
C PRO A 14 -8.32 -6.05 7.73
N THR A 15 -7.53 -5.02 7.42
CA THR A 15 -8.01 -3.68 7.09
C THR A 15 -7.57 -3.31 5.68
N LEU A 16 -8.53 -2.97 4.81
CA LEU A 16 -8.24 -2.36 3.51
C LEU A 16 -7.67 -0.97 3.74
N VAL A 17 -6.41 -0.75 3.38
CA VAL A 17 -5.72 0.52 3.62
C VAL A 17 -5.58 1.37 2.37
N ALA A 18 -5.44 0.76 1.20
CA ALA A 18 -5.23 1.49 -0.04
C ALA A 18 -5.58 0.67 -1.28
N GLU A 19 -5.77 1.39 -2.38
CA GLU A 19 -5.78 0.90 -3.73
C GLU A 19 -4.55 1.45 -4.46
N PHE A 20 -3.87 0.62 -5.25
CA PHE A 20 -2.74 0.98 -6.09
C PHE A 20 -3.07 0.72 -7.56
N ASP A 21 -2.95 1.76 -8.39
CA ASP A 21 -3.08 1.66 -9.83
C ASP A 21 -1.81 1.05 -10.44
N ALA A 22 -1.95 -0.19 -10.90
CA ALA A 22 -0.91 -0.94 -11.60
C ALA A 22 -1.23 -1.09 -13.10
N SER A 23 -1.96 -0.15 -13.70
CA SER A 23 -2.30 -0.18 -15.12
C SER A 23 -1.10 -0.09 -16.08
N PHE A 24 0.07 0.28 -15.58
CA PHE A 24 1.31 0.35 -16.34
C PHE A 24 1.90 -1.03 -16.73
N THR A 25 1.48 -2.11 -16.08
CA THR A 25 1.96 -3.47 -16.37
C THR A 25 0.82 -4.50 -16.34
N THR A 26 1.06 -5.65 -16.98
CA THR A 26 0.22 -6.85 -16.85
C THR A 26 0.92 -7.98 -16.08
N ASP A 27 2.19 -7.79 -15.70
CA ASP A 27 2.92 -8.74 -14.86
C ASP A 27 2.53 -8.52 -13.39
N VAL A 28 1.97 -9.56 -12.78
CA VAL A 28 1.47 -9.52 -11.40
C VAL A 28 2.61 -9.32 -10.40
N GLU A 29 3.77 -9.94 -10.62
CA GLU A 29 4.90 -9.81 -9.68
C GLU A 29 5.50 -8.40 -9.75
N GLU A 30 5.68 -7.84 -10.95
CA GLU A 30 6.14 -6.46 -11.12
C GLU A 30 5.19 -5.44 -10.46
N ALA A 31 3.88 -5.68 -10.60
CA ALA A 31 2.86 -4.84 -9.99
C ALA A 31 2.87 -4.94 -8.46
N LEU A 32 3.00 -6.15 -7.92
CA LEU A 32 3.10 -6.40 -6.48
C LEU A 32 4.34 -5.73 -5.89
N ASP A 33 5.51 -5.88 -6.51
CA ASP A 33 6.75 -5.25 -6.04
C ASP A 33 6.70 -3.72 -6.12
N SER A 34 6.08 -3.18 -7.18
CA SER A 34 5.84 -1.74 -7.29
C SER A 34 4.93 -1.22 -6.19
N ALA A 35 3.85 -1.95 -5.88
CA ALA A 35 2.94 -1.59 -4.79
C ALA A 35 3.64 -1.70 -3.43
N TYR A 36 4.49 -2.71 -3.22
CA TYR A 36 5.28 -2.85 -2.00
C TYR A 36 6.18 -1.64 -1.77
N ILE A 37 6.98 -1.25 -2.78
CA ILE A 37 7.88 -0.10 -2.72
C ILE A 37 7.10 1.18 -2.46
N ALA A 38 6.01 1.40 -3.19
CA ALA A 38 5.19 2.60 -3.06
C ALA A 38 4.48 2.72 -1.70
N THR A 39 4.36 1.61 -0.95
CA THR A 39 3.75 1.57 0.39
C THR A 39 4.78 1.40 1.51
N GLN A 40 6.02 1.85 1.29
CA GLN A 40 7.05 1.96 2.32
C GLN A 40 7.18 3.41 2.81
N ASN A 41 7.34 3.59 4.12
CA ASN A 41 7.78 4.86 4.71
C ASN A 41 9.31 4.94 4.67
N MET A 42 9.87 5.50 3.59
CA MET A 42 11.32 5.60 3.37
C MET A 42 11.86 6.97 3.78
N MET A 43 11.29 8.04 3.24
CA MET A 43 11.71 9.43 3.48
C MET A 43 10.61 10.28 4.12
N GLY A 44 9.41 9.72 4.26
CA GLY A 44 8.21 10.39 4.73
C GLY A 44 7.14 9.37 5.10
N SER A 45 5.92 9.56 4.59
CA SER A 45 4.92 8.51 4.66
C SER A 45 4.11 8.41 3.39
N TRP A 46 4.01 7.20 2.86
CA TRP A 46 3.26 6.89 1.64
C TRP A 46 1.76 7.25 1.73
N SER A 47 1.22 7.19 2.94
CA SER A 47 -0.21 7.44 3.21
C SER A 47 -0.55 8.91 3.47
N MET A 48 0.46 9.78 3.54
CA MET A 48 0.28 11.22 3.73
C MET A 48 0.20 11.92 2.37
N GLY A 49 -0.35 13.14 2.36
CA GLY A 49 -0.45 13.94 1.13
C GLY A 49 0.91 14.29 0.51
N LYS A 50 0.84 14.94 -0.67
CA LYS A 50 2.01 15.37 -1.47
C LYS A 50 2.99 16.29 -0.74
N GLN A 51 2.53 17.00 0.28
CA GLN A 51 3.33 17.92 1.07
C GLN A 51 2.97 17.77 2.56
N PHE A 52 3.95 18.01 3.43
CA PHE A 52 3.72 18.13 4.86
C PHE A 52 3.22 19.53 5.23
N GLU A 53 2.80 19.72 6.48
CA GLU A 53 2.25 20.99 6.98
C GLU A 53 3.22 22.17 6.86
N ASP A 54 4.52 21.89 6.89
CA ASP A 54 5.59 22.89 6.72
C ASP A 54 5.87 23.25 5.25
N GLY A 55 5.15 22.65 4.30
CA GLY A 55 5.32 22.84 2.87
C GLY A 55 6.42 21.99 2.24
N THR A 56 7.13 21.17 3.02
CA THR A 56 8.16 20.27 2.50
C THR A 56 7.50 19.18 1.64
N PRO A 57 8.01 18.89 0.43
CA PRO A 57 7.51 17.80 -0.40
C PRO A 57 7.65 16.43 0.29
N ASN A 58 6.59 15.63 0.24
CA ASN A 58 6.62 14.25 0.69
C ASN A 58 7.18 13.36 -0.43
N GLN A 59 8.36 12.80 -0.22
CA GLN A 59 9.03 11.97 -1.24
C GLN A 59 8.42 10.58 -1.40
N ASP A 60 7.62 10.14 -0.43
CA ASP A 60 6.94 8.83 -0.48
C ASP A 60 5.53 8.95 -1.08
N PHE A 61 5.09 10.16 -1.47
CA PHE A 61 3.79 10.35 -2.13
C PHE A 61 3.82 9.75 -3.55
N ASP A 62 2.88 8.85 -3.82
CA ASP A 62 2.67 8.26 -5.14
C ASP A 62 1.23 8.51 -5.61
N GLU A 63 1.08 9.12 -6.78
CA GLU A 63 -0.26 9.44 -7.34
C GLU A 63 -1.06 8.20 -7.74
N ARG A 64 -0.40 7.05 -7.88
CA ARG A 64 -1.04 5.75 -8.13
C ARG A 64 -1.74 5.20 -6.89
N ILE A 65 -1.46 5.75 -5.70
CA ILE A 65 -2.06 5.30 -4.45
C ILE A 65 -3.30 6.12 -4.11
N LYS A 66 -4.37 5.41 -3.77
CA LYS A 66 -5.55 5.95 -3.12
C LYS A 66 -5.71 5.33 -1.74
N VAL A 67 -5.54 6.14 -0.70
CA VAL A 67 -5.67 5.71 0.70
C VAL A 67 -7.15 5.60 1.08
N HIS A 68 -7.51 4.52 1.77
CA HIS A 68 -8.86 4.23 2.25
C HIS A 68 -9.00 4.24 3.77
N ALA A 69 -7.94 3.85 4.49
CA ALA A 69 -7.98 3.82 5.95
C ALA A 69 -7.79 5.23 6.54
N PRO A 70 -8.47 5.56 7.64
CA PRO A 70 -8.25 6.81 8.34
C PRO A 70 -6.84 6.86 8.94
N LEU A 71 -6.25 8.06 8.95
CA LEU A 71 -4.98 8.30 9.60
C LEU A 71 -5.15 8.43 11.12
N HIS A 72 -4.14 7.98 11.87
CA HIS A 72 -4.16 8.06 13.33
C HIS A 72 -3.88 9.50 13.78
N ILE A 73 -4.66 10.00 14.73
CA ILE A 73 -4.47 11.33 15.32
C ILE A 73 -4.19 11.16 16.80
N GLN A 74 -3.06 11.69 17.26
CA GLN A 74 -2.67 11.69 18.65
C GLN A 74 -2.05 13.03 19.01
N ASP A 75 -2.53 13.63 20.11
CA ASP A 75 -2.08 14.93 20.62
C ASP A 75 -2.12 16.05 19.56
N GLY A 76 -3.13 16.02 18.68
CA GLY A 76 -3.31 17.00 17.60
C GLY A 76 -2.39 16.79 16.40
N LYS A 77 -1.53 15.77 16.41
CA LYS A 77 -0.67 15.39 15.30
C LYS A 77 -1.25 14.21 14.53
N THR A 78 -1.28 14.33 13.21
CA THR A 78 -1.67 13.25 12.29
C THR A 78 -0.45 12.38 11.97
N TYR A 79 -0.62 11.06 12.02
CA TYR A 79 0.40 10.07 11.73
C TYR A 79 -0.02 9.24 10.50
N GLY A 80 0.94 9.02 9.60
CA GLY A 80 0.77 8.12 8.48
C GLY A 80 0.58 6.67 8.94
N LEU A 81 0.02 5.86 8.05
CA LEU A 81 -0.06 4.40 8.18
C LEU A 81 1.35 3.79 8.18
N ARG A 82 1.47 2.62 8.80
CA ARG A 82 2.69 1.81 8.74
C ARG A 82 2.98 1.35 7.30
N SER A 83 4.21 0.92 7.05
CA SER A 83 4.55 0.27 5.79
C SER A 83 3.84 -1.08 5.61
N THR A 84 3.66 -1.49 4.35
CA THR A 84 3.34 -2.89 4.02
C THR A 84 4.43 -3.81 4.56
N SER A 85 4.03 -4.89 5.22
CA SER A 85 4.91 -5.78 5.98
C SER A 85 4.62 -7.25 5.68
N MET A 86 5.59 -8.13 5.99
CA MET A 86 5.38 -9.58 5.94
C MET A 86 4.13 -9.99 6.72
N GLY A 87 3.25 -10.77 6.09
CA GLY A 87 1.95 -11.19 6.62
C GLY A 87 0.77 -10.31 6.19
N ASP A 88 1.01 -9.15 5.58
CA ASP A 88 -0.02 -8.39 4.88
C ASP A 88 -0.43 -9.07 3.58
N ALA A 89 -1.58 -8.66 3.04
CA ALA A 89 -2.13 -9.23 1.82
C ALA A 89 -2.33 -8.17 0.73
N ALA A 90 -2.23 -8.63 -0.51
CA ALA A 90 -2.56 -7.88 -1.71
C ALA A 90 -3.66 -8.63 -2.47
N VAL A 91 -4.75 -7.92 -2.78
CA VAL A 91 -5.80 -8.45 -3.67
C VAL A 91 -5.60 -7.85 -5.05
N VAL A 92 -5.18 -8.67 -5.99
CA VAL A 92 -4.84 -8.28 -7.35
C VAL A 92 -6.04 -8.51 -8.25
N PHE A 93 -6.34 -7.54 -9.10
CA PHE A 93 -7.35 -7.62 -10.17
C PHE A 93 -6.64 -7.57 -11.52
N PRO A 94 -6.24 -8.73 -12.09
CA PRO A 94 -5.55 -8.82 -13.36
C PRO A 94 -6.34 -8.21 -14.52
N ALA A 95 -5.63 -7.80 -15.58
CA ALA A 95 -6.23 -7.15 -16.74
C ALA A 95 -7.11 -8.11 -17.58
N ASP A 96 -6.80 -9.40 -17.57
CA ASP A 96 -7.54 -10.48 -18.23
C ASP A 96 -8.74 -10.98 -17.41
N GLY A 97 -8.94 -10.41 -16.22
CA GLY A 97 -10.05 -10.70 -15.33
C GLY A 97 -9.70 -11.70 -14.21
N GLY A 98 -10.63 -11.86 -13.27
CA GLY A 98 -10.42 -12.66 -12.08
C GLY A 98 -9.93 -11.84 -10.88
N VAL A 99 -9.63 -12.55 -9.80
CA VAL A 99 -9.15 -11.98 -8.53
C VAL A 99 -8.12 -12.94 -7.96
N GLU A 100 -6.98 -12.42 -7.55
CA GLU A 100 -5.93 -13.18 -6.90
C GLU A 100 -5.62 -12.57 -5.54
N VAL A 101 -5.34 -13.41 -4.55
CA VAL A 101 -4.90 -12.95 -3.23
C VAL A 101 -3.48 -13.44 -3.00
N TRP A 102 -2.63 -12.53 -2.57
CA TRP A 102 -1.21 -12.77 -2.34
C TRP A 102 -0.83 -12.30 -0.94
N ASN A 103 -0.02 -13.07 -0.23
CA ASN A 103 0.59 -12.64 1.01
C ASN A 103 1.99 -12.10 0.73
N CYS A 104 2.34 -11.00 1.40
CA CYS A 104 3.71 -10.53 1.50
C CYS A 104 4.49 -11.49 2.41
N GLU A 105 5.52 -12.12 1.89
CA GLU A 105 6.37 -13.07 2.61
C GLU A 105 7.70 -12.41 3.00
N MET A 106 8.56 -13.15 3.72
CA MET A 106 9.90 -12.66 4.04
C MET A 106 10.70 -12.26 2.79
N ILE A 107 10.47 -12.96 1.68
CA ILE A 107 11.02 -12.66 0.37
C ILE A 107 9.90 -12.83 -0.65
N GLY A 108 9.53 -11.74 -1.32
CA GLY A 108 8.55 -11.74 -2.40
C GLY A 108 7.13 -12.04 -1.91
N TRP A 109 6.38 -12.74 -2.77
CA TRP A 109 4.94 -12.91 -2.63
C TRP A 109 4.52 -14.36 -2.78
N LYS A 110 3.47 -14.75 -2.05
CA LYS A 110 2.86 -16.08 -2.16
C LYS A 110 1.36 -15.97 -2.40
N ARG A 111 0.91 -16.50 -3.54
CA ARG A 111 -0.50 -16.64 -3.86
C ARG A 111 -1.19 -17.61 -2.90
N VAL A 112 -2.41 -17.29 -2.47
CA VAL A 112 -3.25 -18.10 -1.57
C VAL A 112 -4.58 -18.51 -2.19
#